data_AF-A0A0D6ELE6-F1
#
_entry.id   AF-A0A0D6ELE6-F1
#
_cell.length_a   1.000
_cell.length_b   1.000
_cell.length_c   1.000
_cell.angle_alpha   90.00
_cell.angle_beta   90.00
_cell.angle_gamma   90.00
#
_symmetry.space_group_name_H-M   'P 1'
#
loop_
_entity.id
_entity.type
_entity.pdbx_description
1 polymer ?
#
loop_
_entity_poly.entity_id
_entity_poly.type
_entity_poly.pdbx_seq_one_letter_code
_entity_poly.pdbx_strand_id
1 'polypeptide(L)' 'MLQLIFSVLKTLQDQELTVELKNDMAIRGQLKSLTQQSGVRRFLNIKLDNIRVLDEERYPHMVGPPPCAHLKATVR' A
#
# COMPACT_ATOMS: atom_id res chain seq x y z
N MET A 1 -19.65 4.45 -3.48
CA MET A 1 -18.40 5.02 -4.06
C MET A 1 -17.17 4.13 -3.81
N LEU A 2 -16.78 3.83 -2.56
CA LEU A 2 -15.60 2.97 -2.25
C LEU A 2 -15.65 1.53 -2.81
N GLN A 3 -16.83 1.00 -3.17
CA GLN A 3 -16.93 -0.32 -3.80
C GLN A 3 -16.40 -0.35 -5.24
N LEU A 4 -16.51 0.75 -5.98
CA LEU A 4 -15.94 0.84 -7.32
C LEU A 4 -14.41 0.81 -7.25
N ILE A 5 -13.84 1.57 -6.32
CA ILE A 5 -12.40 1.64 -6.08
C ILE A 5 -11.86 0.27 -5.63
N PHE A 6 -12.57 -0.44 -4.75
CA PHE A 6 -12.21 -1.81 -4.38
C PHE A 6 -12.21 -2.75 -5.59
N SER A 7 -13.23 -2.66 -6.46
CA SER A 7 -13.32 -3.53 -7.64
C SER A 7 -12.17 -3.29 -8.61
N VAL A 8 -11.81 -2.01 -8.84
CA VAL A 8 -10.67 -1.65 -9.70
C VAL A 8 -9.36 -2.13 -9.09
N LEU A 9 -9.13 -1.91 -7.80
CA LEU A 9 -7.91 -2.36 -7.14
C LEU A 9 -7.80 -3.89 -7.09
N LYS A 10 -8.93 -4.61 -7.00
CA LYS A 10 -8.97 -6.07 -7.09
C LYS A 10 -8.53 -6.59 -8.46
N THR A 11 -8.81 -5.84 -9.54
CA THR A 11 -8.29 -6.18 -10.89
C THR A 11 -6.78 -5.94 -11.05
N LEU A 12 -6.18 -5.16 -10.15
CA LEU A 12 -4.75 -4.85 -10.13
C LEU A 12 -3.97 -5.74 -9.15
N GLN A 13 -4.59 -6.82 -8.66
CA GLN A 13 -3.92 -7.78 -7.80
C GLN A 13 -2.72 -8.40 -8.53
N ASP A 14 -1.63 -8.63 -7.79
CA ASP A 14 -0.33 -9.09 -8.28
C ASP A 14 0.39 -8.13 -9.25
N GLN A 15 -0.13 -6.91 -9.44
CA GLN A 15 0.56 -5.84 -10.14
C GLN A 15 1.34 -4.93 -9.19
N GLU A 16 2.36 -4.27 -9.75
CA GLU A 16 3.16 -3.30 -9.01
C GLU A 16 2.44 -1.95 -8.93
N LEU A 17 2.14 -1.50 -7.72
CA LEU A 17 1.42 -0.26 -7.45
C LEU A 17 2.28 0.66 -6.58
N THR A 18 2.09 1.96 -6.77
CA THR A 18 2.68 2.98 -5.89
C THR A 18 1.57 3.53 -5.01
N VAL A 19 1.77 3.46 -3.69
CA VAL A 19 0.85 3.98 -2.68
C VAL A 19 1.51 5.17 -2.02
N GLU A 20 0.87 6.33 -2.17
CA GLU A 20 1.24 7.54 -1.45
C GLU A 20 0.53 7.58 -0.10
N LEU A 21 1.32 7.69 0.96
CA LEU A 21 0.85 7.89 2.32
C LEU A 21 0.64 9.38 2.61
N LYS A 22 -0.14 9.68 3.64
CA LYS A 22 -0.44 11.06 4.08
C LYS A 22 0.77 11.88 4.56
N ASN A 23 1.94 11.26 4.68
CA ASN A 23 3.18 11.90 5.08
C ASN A 23 4.08 12.20 3.87
N ASP A 24 3.49 12.37 2.67
CA ASP A 24 4.19 12.54 1.39
C ASP A 24 5.19 11.42 1.05
N MET A 25 5.03 10.25 1.69
CA MET A 25 5.88 9.10 1.46
C MET A 25 5.25 8.20 0.40
N ALA A 26 5.96 7.98 -0.70
CA ALA A 26 5.55 7.06 -1.75
C ALA A 26 6.24 5.69 -1.57
N ILE A 27 5.43 4.64 -1.46
CA ILE A 27 5.89 3.26 -1.37
C ILE A 27 5.42 2.51 -2.60
N ARG A 28 6.36 1.93 -3.33
CA ARG A 28 6.11 1.07 -4.48
C ARG A 28 6.16 -0.39 -4.05
N GLY A 29 5.24 -1.23 -4.50
CA GLY A 29 5.26 -2.66 -4.19
C GLY A 29 4.19 -3.45 -4.93
N GLN A 30 4.27 -4.77 -4.88
CA GLN A 30 3.30 -5.65 -5.53
C GLN A 30 2.06 -5.85 -4.66
N LEU A 31 0.88 -5.69 -5.25
CA LEU A 31 -0.36 -5.84 -4.53
C LEU A 31 -0.69 -7.31 -4.24
N LYS A 32 -0.46 -7.75 -3.01
CA LYS A 32 -0.73 -9.15 -2.61
C LYS A 32 -2.21 -9.40 -2.29
N SER A 33 -2.82 -8.49 -1.52
CA SER A 33 -4.17 -8.69 -1.01
C SER A 33 -4.84 -7.38 -0.63
N LEU A 34 -6.15 -7.33 -0.88
CA LEU A 34 -7.03 -6.22 -0.54
C LEU A 34 -8.20 -6.74 0.29
N THR A 35 -8.49 -6.08 1.41
CA THR A 35 -9.71 -6.36 2.17
C THR A 35 -10.51 -5.09 2.40
N GLN A 36 -11.79 -5.14 2.03
CA GLN A 36 -12.77 -4.13 2.39
C GLN A 36 -13.36 -4.49 3.75
N GLN A 37 -13.26 -3.58 4.71
CA GLN A 37 -13.86 -3.79 6.02
C GLN A 37 -15.27 -3.18 6.03
N SER A 38 -16.27 -4.03 6.27
CA SER A 38 -17.67 -3.60 6.45
C SER A 38 -17.89 -3.25 7.92
N GLY A 39 -17.57 -2.03 8.31
CA GLY A 39 -17.83 -1.47 9.63
C GLY A 39 -18.40 -0.05 9.54
N VAL A 40 -18.56 0.61 10.70
CA VAL A 40 -19.06 2.00 10.81
C VAL A 40 -18.26 2.98 9.94
N ARG A 41 -16.99 2.66 9.68
CA ARG A 41 -16.15 3.32 8.68
C ARG A 41 -15.65 2.26 7.70
N ARG A 42 -15.94 2.45 6.43
CA ARG A 42 -15.49 1.56 5.36
C ARG A 42 -14.02 1.86 5.07
N PHE A 43 -13.14 0.94 5.44
CA PHE A 43 -11.70 1.05 5.20
C PHE A 43 -11.25 0.04 4.15
N LEU A 44 -10.18 0.40 3.43
CA LEU A 44 -9.47 -0.51 2.55
C LEU A 44 -8.11 -0.84 3.17
N ASN A 45 -7.92 -2.11 3.52
CA ASN A 45 -6.59 -2.60 3.90
C ASN A 45 -5.89 -3.13 2.65
N ILE A 46 -4.69 -2.61 2.41
CA ILE A 46 -3.83 -3.00 1.29
C ILE A 46 -2.60 -3.69 1.87
N LYS A 47 -2.33 -4.92 1.39
CA LYS A 47 -1.09 -5.64 1.66
C LYS A 47 -0.21 -5.58 0.42
N LEU A 48 0.95 -4.96 0.55
CA LEU A 48 1.97 -4.92 -0.47
C LEU A 48 3.10 -5.90 -0.13
N ASP A 49 3.68 -6.51 -1.15
CA ASP A 49 4.85 -7.39 -1.08
C ASP A 49 5.99 -6.78 -1.92
N ASN A 50 7.24 -7.17 -1.65
CA ASN A 50 8.43 -6.64 -2.32
C ASN A 50 8.44 -5.10 -2.44
N ILE A 51 8.19 -4.41 -1.33
CA ILE A 51 8.06 -2.96 -1.32
C ILE A 51 9.42 -2.25 -1.43
N ARG A 52 9.41 -1.03 -1.98
CA ARG A 52 10.52 -0.09 -2.06
C ARG A 52 10.01 1.31 -1.77
N VAL A 53 10.77 2.07 -0.99
CA VAL A 53 10.46 3.48 -0.71
C VAL A 53 11.04 4.31 -1.86
N LEU A 54 10.25 5.19 -2.47
CA LEU A 54 10.74 6.02 -3.59
C LEU A 54 11.52 7.25 -3.09
N ASP A 55 11.17 7.76 -1.91
CA ASP A 55 11.83 8.91 -1.25
C ASP A 55 12.86 8.47 -0.20
N GLU A 56 13.88 7.71 -0.64
CA GLU A 56 15.00 7.34 0.24
C GLU A 56 15.83 8.57 0.68
N GLU A 57 15.82 9.65 -0.11
CA GLU A 57 16.59 10.88 0.15
C GLU A 57 16.02 11.74 1.29
N ARG A 58 14.70 11.71 1.55
CA ARG A 58 14.06 12.51 2.61
C ARG A 58 14.07 11.85 3.99
N TYR A 59 14.25 10.53 4.06
CA TYR A 59 14.18 9.75 5.31
C TYR A 59 15.38 8.79 5.45
N PRO A 60 16.60 9.30 5.74
CA PRO A 60 17.82 8.48 5.82
C PRO A 60 17.80 7.40 6.91
N HIS A 61 16.85 7.45 7.86
CA HIS A 61 16.67 6.44 8.91
C HIS A 61 15.77 5.25 8.49
N MET A 62 15.18 5.28 7.29
CA MET A 62 14.46 4.13 6.72
C MET A 62 15.34 3.28 5.78
N VAL A 63 16.62 3.62 5.66
CA VAL A 63 17.58 2.91 4.83
C VAL A 63 18.19 1.74 5.62
N GLY A 64 17.47 0.60 5.65
CA GLY A 64 18.00 -0.76 5.92
C GLY A 64 17.27 -1.58 7.02
N PRO A 65 17.08 -2.93 6.89
CA PRO A 65 17.72 -3.88 5.95
C PRO A 65 16.66 -4.60 5.02
N PRO A 66 16.96 -5.69 4.30
CA PRO A 66 16.62 -5.92 2.88
C PRO A 66 15.27 -6.69 2.66
N PRO A 67 15.05 -7.35 1.50
CA PRO A 67 13.93 -7.20 0.57
C PRO A 67 12.62 -7.92 0.98
N CYS A 68 12.20 -7.82 2.25
CA CYS A 68 11.04 -8.55 2.78
C CYS A 68 10.20 -7.72 3.79
N ALA A 69 10.08 -6.41 3.57
CA ALA A 69 9.20 -5.58 4.39
C ALA A 69 7.73 -5.75 3.94
N HIS A 70 6.91 -6.42 4.75
CA HIS A 70 5.47 -6.47 4.53
C HIS A 70 4.81 -5.27 5.22
N LEU A 71 4.58 -4.17 4.48
CA LEU A 71 3.82 -3.04 5.02
C LEU A 71 2.31 -3.24 4.83
N LYS A 72 1.57 -3.04 5.92
CA LYS A 72 0.11 -2.97 5.91
C LYS A 72 -0.30 -1.50 5.86
N ALA A 73 -0.79 -1.06 4.70
CA ALA A 73 -1.34 0.28 4.55
C ALA A 73 -2.85 0.25 4.76
N THR A 74 -3.37 1.11 5.64
CA THR A 74 -4.81 1.32 5.82
C THR A 74 -5.19 2.62 5.15
N VAL A 75 -5.89 2.54 4.02
CA VAL A 75 -6.46 3.71 3.35
C VAL A 75 -7.78 4.05 4.04
N ARG A 76 -7.86 5.25 4.62
CA ARG A 76 -9.05 5.80 5.28
C ARG A 76 -9.83 6.72 4.35
#